data_AF-A0A0G3GZ45-F1
#
_entry.id   AF-A0A0G3GZ45-F1
#
_cell.length_a   1.000
_cell.length_b   1.000
_cell.length_c   1.000
_cell.angle_alpha   90.00
_cell.angle_beta   90.00
_cell.angle_gamma   90.00
#
_symmetry.space_group_name_H-M   'P 1'
#
loop_
_entity.id
_entity.type
_entity.pdbx_description
1 polymer ?
#
loop_
_entity_poly.entity_id
_entity_poly.type
_entity_poly.pdbx_seq_one_letter_code
_entity_poly.pdbx_strand_id
1 'polypeptide(L)'
;MEPEEIAQFNDIVDAIEDGTLMDNYDAFIRTVLTFIKDKVVLLATAPAPIASLVECGFGFLDGAITAKALESAFRNYGDATGYWDRSQRDDRDARIIRVVFFLSDTDFLTNVTPDDQQDSHIAHFVNTLYEIDGGLGLCEKFLEYLERGSIL
;
A
#
# COMPACT_ATOMS: atom_id res chain seq x y z
N MET A 1 -1.03 -5.56 19.19
CA MET A 1 -0.84 -6.96 18.81
C MET A 1 -0.53 -7.77 20.05
N GLU A 2 -1.34 -8.78 20.31
CA GLU A 2 -1.01 -9.84 21.27
C GLU A 2 0.12 -10.74 20.73
N PRO A 3 0.84 -11.50 21.57
CA PRO A 3 1.99 -12.30 21.12
C PRO A 3 1.68 -13.29 19.98
N GLU A 4 0.48 -13.88 19.99
CA GLU A 4 0.04 -14.79 18.92
C GLU A 4 -0.18 -14.05 17.59
N GLU A 5 -0.72 -12.83 17.64
CA GLU A 5 -0.87 -11.98 16.46
C GLU A 5 0.48 -11.52 15.90
N ILE A 6 1.47 -11.27 16.76
CA ILE A 6 2.83 -10.91 16.32
C ILE A 6 3.44 -12.07 15.52
N ALA A 7 3.29 -13.31 16.00
CA ALA A 7 3.81 -14.48 15.29
C ALA A 7 3.14 -14.62 13.92
N GLN A 8 1.82 -14.54 13.86
CA GLN A 8 1.06 -14.60 12.61
C GLN A 8 1.38 -13.45 11.65
N PHE A 9 1.57 -12.24 12.19
CA PHE A 9 1.99 -11.08 11.40
C PHE A 9 3.34 -11.35 10.72
N ASN A 10 4.32 -11.85 11.47
CA ASN A 10 5.64 -12.17 10.93
C ASN A 10 5.55 -13.31 9.90
N ASP A 11 4.76 -14.36 10.17
CA ASP A 11 4.54 -15.44 9.21
C ASP A 11 3.94 -14.92 7.88
N ILE A 12 3.04 -13.94 7.93
CA ILE A 12 2.49 -13.28 6.73
C ILE A 12 3.56 -12.48 6.00
N VAL A 13 4.37 -11.68 6.71
CA VAL A 13 5.44 -10.89 6.10
C VAL A 13 6.45 -11.79 5.42
N ASP A 14 6.94 -12.82 6.14
CA ASP A 14 7.89 -13.80 5.61
C ASP A 14 7.33 -14.50 4.37
N ALA A 15 6.05 -14.93 4.40
CA ALA A 15 5.40 -15.57 3.25
C ALA A 15 5.30 -14.66 2.02
N ILE A 16 5.14 -13.35 2.21
CA ILE A 16 5.14 -12.37 1.11
C ILE A 16 6.55 -12.20 0.56
N GLU A 17 7.54 -12.00 1.42
CA GLU A 17 8.93 -11.77 1.03
C GLU A 17 9.58 -12.98 0.36
N ASP A 18 9.31 -14.18 0.85
CA ASP A 18 9.74 -15.45 0.25
C ASP A 18 8.86 -15.88 -0.94
N GLY A 19 7.79 -15.15 -1.21
CA GLY A 19 6.83 -15.44 -2.25
C GLY A 19 7.39 -15.19 -3.66
N THR A 20 7.18 -16.13 -4.58
CA THR A 20 7.64 -16.03 -5.99
C THR A 20 7.16 -14.79 -6.76
N LEU A 21 6.10 -14.11 -6.30
CA LEU A 21 5.64 -12.88 -6.95
C LEU A 21 6.63 -11.72 -6.72
N MET A 22 7.38 -11.73 -5.61
CA MET A 22 8.43 -10.75 -5.33
C MET A 22 9.59 -10.82 -6.34
N ASP A 23 9.83 -12.01 -6.94
CA ASP A 23 10.80 -12.17 -8.03
C ASP A 23 10.40 -11.37 -9.28
N ASN A 24 9.11 -11.06 -9.43
CA ASN A 24 8.56 -10.19 -10.47
C ASN A 24 7.91 -8.94 -9.84
N TYR A 25 8.77 -8.00 -9.43
CA TYR A 25 8.33 -6.82 -8.68
C TYR A 25 7.27 -5.96 -9.39
N ASP A 26 7.30 -5.86 -10.74
CA ASP A 26 6.24 -5.14 -11.47
C ASP A 26 4.87 -5.82 -11.27
N ALA A 27 4.81 -7.15 -11.39
CA ALA A 27 3.59 -7.91 -11.12
C ALA A 27 3.17 -7.80 -9.65
N PHE A 28 4.12 -7.83 -8.72
CA PHE A 28 3.88 -7.61 -7.30
C PHE A 28 3.23 -6.25 -7.02
N ILE A 29 3.84 -5.14 -7.47
CA ILE A 29 3.32 -3.79 -7.21
C ILE A 29 1.97 -3.57 -7.90
N ARG A 30 1.76 -4.10 -9.10
CA ARG A 30 0.44 -4.06 -9.73
C ARG A 30 -0.60 -4.79 -8.90
N THR A 31 -0.23 -5.91 -8.28
CA THR A 31 -1.11 -6.65 -7.37
C THR A 31 -1.39 -5.85 -6.09
N VAL A 32 -0.38 -5.19 -5.51
CA VAL A 32 -0.54 -4.24 -4.39
C VAL A 32 -1.54 -3.13 -4.74
N LEU A 33 -1.35 -2.45 -5.86
CA LEU A 33 -2.24 -1.36 -6.31
C LEU A 33 -3.68 -1.87 -6.52
N THR A 34 -3.83 -3.05 -7.13
CA THR A 34 -5.15 -3.65 -7.36
C THR A 34 -5.82 -4.02 -6.04
N PHE A 35 -5.09 -4.62 -5.10
CA PHE A 35 -5.59 -4.94 -3.77
C PHE A 35 -6.04 -3.68 -3.02
N ILE A 36 -5.22 -2.63 -3.01
CA ILE A 36 -5.56 -1.35 -2.36
C ILE A 36 -6.85 -0.80 -2.96
N LYS A 37 -6.97 -0.76 -4.29
CA LYS A 37 -8.17 -0.29 -4.99
C LYS A 37 -9.41 -1.12 -4.65
N ASP A 38 -9.30 -2.44 -4.68
CA ASP A 38 -10.44 -3.35 -4.55
C ASP A 38 -10.88 -3.59 -3.10
N LYS A 39 -9.97 -3.43 -2.13
CA LYS A 39 -10.20 -3.83 -0.72
C LYS A 39 -10.04 -2.68 0.26
N VAL A 40 -9.04 -1.83 0.08
CA VAL A 40 -8.70 -0.80 1.08
C VAL A 40 -9.46 0.50 0.80
N VAL A 41 -9.45 0.99 -0.44
CA VAL A 41 -10.11 2.24 -0.82
C VAL A 41 -11.61 2.21 -0.51
N LEU A 42 -12.25 1.05 -0.69
CA LEU A 42 -13.68 0.87 -0.41
C LEU A 42 -14.07 1.04 1.07
N LEU A 43 -13.10 1.01 1.99
CA LEU A 43 -13.33 1.20 3.43
C LEU A 43 -13.33 2.70 3.84
N ALA A 44 -12.88 3.58 2.95
CA ALA A 44 -12.79 5.01 3.24
C ALA A 44 -14.16 5.69 3.21
N THR A 45 -14.33 6.78 3.99
CA THR A 45 -15.55 7.59 3.93
C THR A 45 -15.76 8.23 2.55
N ALA A 46 -14.68 8.56 1.84
CA ALA A 46 -14.71 9.15 0.51
C ALA A 46 -13.80 8.34 -0.45
N PRO A 47 -14.27 7.21 -1.00
CA PRO A 47 -13.44 6.29 -1.76
C PRO A 47 -13.02 6.84 -3.14
N ALA A 48 -13.92 7.55 -3.83
CA ALA A 48 -13.68 8.01 -5.21
C ALA A 48 -12.38 8.84 -5.39
N PRO A 49 -12.10 9.90 -4.60
CA PRO A 49 -10.89 10.67 -4.78
C PRO A 49 -9.61 9.89 -4.40
N ILE A 50 -9.71 8.91 -3.51
CA ILE A 50 -8.60 8.03 -3.14
C ILE A 50 -8.33 7.01 -4.26
N ALA A 51 -9.37 6.46 -4.88
CA ALA A 51 -9.24 5.58 -6.04
C ALA A 51 -8.45 6.27 -7.17
N SER A 52 -8.73 7.56 -7.44
CA SER A 52 -8.00 8.33 -8.45
C SER A 52 -6.50 8.43 -8.16
N LEU A 53 -6.07 8.44 -6.90
CA LEU A 53 -4.64 8.42 -6.55
C LEU A 53 -4.00 7.06 -6.88
N VAL A 54 -4.72 5.97 -6.67
CA VAL A 54 -4.26 4.63 -7.06
C VAL A 54 -4.14 4.51 -8.59
N GLU A 55 -5.07 5.11 -9.34
CA GLU A 55 -4.96 5.20 -10.81
C GLU A 55 -3.71 5.97 -11.26
N CYS A 56 -3.28 7.00 -10.51
CA CYS A 56 -2.02 7.66 -10.81
C CYS A 56 -0.83 6.71 -10.63
N GLY A 57 -0.86 5.83 -9.62
CA GLY A 57 0.15 4.78 -9.45
C GLY A 57 0.24 3.85 -10.67
N PHE A 58 -0.89 3.35 -11.16
CA PHE A 58 -0.93 2.57 -12.41
C PHE A 58 -0.41 3.37 -13.60
N GLY A 59 -0.85 4.62 -13.76
CA GLY A 59 -0.40 5.50 -14.83
C GLY A 59 1.11 5.76 -14.80
N PHE A 60 1.73 5.77 -13.63
CA PHE A 60 3.17 5.90 -13.49
C PHE A 60 3.89 4.62 -13.95
N LEU A 61 3.43 3.44 -13.50
CA LEU A 61 3.99 2.15 -13.93
C LEU A 61 3.87 1.92 -15.44
N ASP A 62 2.80 2.42 -16.06
CA ASP A 62 2.56 2.34 -17.50
C ASP A 62 3.32 3.43 -18.30
N GLY A 63 4.05 4.32 -17.62
CA GLY A 63 4.75 5.45 -18.25
C GLY A 63 3.83 6.55 -18.81
N ALA A 64 2.53 6.51 -18.49
CA ALA A 64 1.54 7.51 -18.90
C ALA A 64 1.68 8.83 -18.14
N ILE A 65 2.22 8.80 -16.91
CA ILE A 65 2.57 10.00 -16.14
C ILE A 65 4.01 9.92 -15.61
N THR A 66 4.62 11.07 -15.38
CA THR A 66 5.97 11.17 -14.81
C THR A 66 5.93 11.07 -13.28
N ALA A 67 7.08 10.73 -12.66
CA ALA A 67 7.26 10.79 -11.20
C ALA A 67 6.81 12.13 -10.60
N LYS A 68 7.16 13.25 -11.26
CA LYS A 68 6.75 14.60 -10.82
C LYS A 68 5.23 14.80 -10.88
N ALA A 69 4.57 14.25 -11.90
CA ALA A 69 3.11 14.33 -12.02
C ALA A 69 2.41 13.48 -10.95
N LEU A 70 2.95 12.29 -10.64
CA LEU A 70 2.52 11.45 -9.53
C LEU A 70 2.62 12.21 -8.21
N GLU A 71 3.82 12.71 -7.85
CA GLU A 71 4.04 13.49 -6.63
C GLU A 71 3.08 14.68 -6.52
N SER A 72 2.89 15.41 -7.64
CA SER A 72 1.99 16.57 -7.68
C SER A 72 0.53 16.18 -7.43
N ALA A 73 0.06 15.04 -7.95
CA ALA A 73 -1.31 14.57 -7.72
C ALA A 73 -1.57 14.30 -6.24
N PHE A 74 -0.64 13.62 -5.56
CA PHE A 74 -0.73 13.34 -4.13
C PHE A 74 -0.62 14.60 -3.27
N ARG A 75 0.31 15.52 -3.61
CA ARG A 75 0.44 16.81 -2.92
C ARG A 75 -0.83 17.64 -3.04
N ASN A 76 -1.40 17.74 -4.25
CA ASN A 76 -2.64 18.48 -4.49
C ASN A 76 -3.82 17.89 -3.72
N TYR A 77 -3.95 16.56 -3.67
CA TYR A 77 -4.95 15.91 -2.83
C TYR A 77 -4.73 16.26 -1.35
N GLY A 78 -3.47 16.21 -0.90
CA GLY A 78 -3.12 16.51 0.48
C GLY A 78 -3.52 17.93 0.90
N ASP A 79 -3.17 18.90 0.08
CA ASP A 79 -3.48 20.32 0.29
C ASP A 79 -5.00 20.59 0.23
N ALA A 80 -5.69 20.05 -0.78
CA ALA A 80 -7.13 20.29 -0.97
C ALA A 80 -8.00 19.68 0.13
N THR A 81 -7.53 18.60 0.75
CA THR A 81 -8.32 17.83 1.72
C THR A 81 -7.86 18.03 3.17
N GLY A 82 -6.82 18.83 3.40
CA GLY A 82 -6.20 18.98 4.72
C GLY A 82 -5.62 17.67 5.25
N TYR A 83 -5.10 16.81 4.36
CA TYR A 83 -4.48 15.54 4.75
C TYR A 83 -3.37 15.74 5.76
N TRP A 84 -2.52 16.75 5.59
CA TRP A 84 -1.35 16.96 6.44
C TRP A 84 -1.71 17.12 7.92
N ASP A 85 -2.88 17.71 8.21
CA ASP A 85 -3.42 17.83 9.55
C ASP A 85 -4.15 16.55 10.00
N ARG A 86 -4.82 15.86 9.08
CA ARG A 86 -5.59 14.64 9.35
C ARG A 86 -4.72 13.38 9.47
N SER A 87 -3.56 13.36 8.84
CA SER A 87 -2.63 12.23 8.86
C SER A 87 -2.07 11.98 10.25
N GLN A 88 -2.17 12.94 11.17
CA GLN A 88 -1.83 12.80 12.59
C GLN A 88 -2.95 12.17 13.42
N ARG A 89 -4.14 11.97 12.85
CA ARG A 89 -5.26 11.31 13.53
C ARG A 89 -5.06 9.81 13.55
N ASP A 90 -5.60 9.19 14.58
CA ASP A 90 -5.60 7.74 14.72
C ASP A 90 -6.98 7.17 14.40
N ASP A 91 -7.50 7.51 13.22
CA ASP A 91 -8.75 6.98 12.68
C ASP A 91 -8.51 6.18 11.39
N ARG A 92 -9.47 5.33 11.04
CA ARG A 92 -9.37 4.43 9.90
C ARG A 92 -9.11 5.16 8.58
N ASP A 93 -9.76 6.30 8.36
CA ASP A 93 -9.59 7.06 7.12
C ASP A 93 -8.17 7.65 7.04
N ALA A 94 -7.63 8.16 8.15
CA ALA A 94 -6.26 8.63 8.20
C ALA A 94 -5.27 7.49 7.85
N ARG A 95 -5.48 6.29 8.39
CA ARG A 95 -4.65 5.10 8.09
C ARG A 95 -4.77 4.66 6.62
N ILE A 96 -5.97 4.67 6.04
CA ILE A 96 -6.19 4.40 4.61
C ILE A 96 -5.46 5.42 3.73
N ILE A 97 -5.54 6.71 4.09
CA ILE A 97 -4.84 7.73 3.29
C ILE A 97 -3.33 7.56 3.43
N ARG A 98 -2.79 7.25 4.62
CA ARG A 98 -1.35 6.97 4.80
C ARG A 98 -0.87 5.84 3.89
N VAL A 99 -1.59 4.70 3.83
CA VAL A 99 -1.17 3.58 2.96
C VAL A 99 -1.25 3.95 1.49
N VAL A 100 -2.24 4.75 1.08
CA VAL A 100 -2.36 5.21 -0.30
C VAL A 100 -1.25 6.20 -0.65
N PHE A 101 -0.85 7.08 0.29
CA PHE A 101 0.27 8.01 0.08
C PHE A 101 1.62 7.31 -0.08
N PHE A 102 1.78 6.09 0.43
CA PHE A 102 2.94 5.25 0.13
C PHE A 102 3.07 4.97 -1.37
N LEU A 103 1.97 4.98 -2.12
CA LEU A 103 1.97 4.85 -3.59
C LEU A 103 2.46 6.10 -4.32
N SER A 104 2.83 7.17 -3.60
CA SER A 104 3.54 8.31 -4.18
C SER A 104 5.06 8.11 -4.20
N ASP A 105 5.56 7.14 -3.43
CA ASP A 105 6.98 6.80 -3.37
C ASP A 105 7.38 6.00 -4.61
N THR A 106 8.11 6.65 -5.52
CA THR A 106 8.55 6.01 -6.75
C THR A 106 9.60 4.93 -6.53
N ASP A 107 10.34 5.00 -5.43
CA ASP A 107 11.36 4.01 -5.10
C ASP A 107 10.67 2.71 -4.69
N PHE A 108 9.62 2.81 -3.86
CA PHE A 108 8.71 1.70 -3.58
C PHE A 108 8.02 1.18 -4.85
N LEU A 109 7.56 2.04 -5.77
CA LEU A 109 6.89 1.55 -6.98
C LEU A 109 7.84 0.86 -7.98
N THR A 110 9.15 1.05 -7.86
CA THR A 110 10.14 0.59 -8.87
C THR A 110 11.24 -0.33 -8.31
N ASN A 111 11.08 -0.81 -7.07
CA ASN A 111 12.03 -1.67 -6.38
C ASN A 111 13.41 -1.04 -6.16
N VAL A 112 13.45 0.28 -5.98
CA VAL A 112 14.68 0.96 -5.60
C VAL A 112 14.68 1.00 -4.09
N THR A 113 15.55 0.22 -3.45
CA THR A 113 15.75 0.32 -2.00
C THR A 113 16.74 1.45 -1.70
N PRO A 114 16.36 2.49 -0.95
CA PRO A 114 17.32 3.48 -0.47
C PRO A 114 18.35 2.81 0.45
N ASP A 115 19.63 3.10 0.27
CA ASP A 115 20.76 2.49 1.01
C ASP A 115 20.67 2.67 2.55
N ASP A 116 19.78 3.53 3.04
CA ASP A 116 19.59 3.91 4.44
C ASP A 116 18.31 3.35 5.09
N GLN A 117 17.49 2.57 4.38
CA GLN A 117 16.31 1.94 4.96
C GLN A 117 16.64 0.60 5.62
N GLN A 118 16.34 0.49 6.93
CA GLN A 118 16.57 -0.72 7.73
C GLN A 118 15.37 -1.67 7.75
N ASP A 119 14.16 -1.13 7.55
CA ASP A 119 12.92 -1.91 7.59
C ASP A 119 12.42 -2.19 6.17
N SER A 120 11.88 -3.39 5.94
CA SER A 120 11.28 -3.75 4.67
C SER A 120 10.03 -2.89 4.39
N HIS A 121 9.95 -2.32 3.18
CA HIS A 121 8.73 -1.66 2.69
C HIS A 121 7.49 -2.57 2.83
N ILE A 122 7.67 -3.90 2.76
CA ILE A 122 6.60 -4.89 2.92
C ILE A 122 6.11 -4.91 4.37
N ALA A 123 7.01 -5.01 5.35
CA ALA A 123 6.64 -4.99 6.76
C ALA A 123 5.88 -3.71 7.12
N HIS A 124 6.31 -2.55 6.60
CA HIS A 124 5.61 -1.28 6.79
C HIS A 124 4.21 -1.28 6.15
N PHE A 125 4.10 -1.79 4.91
CA PHE A 125 2.82 -1.91 4.22
C PHE A 125 1.84 -2.82 4.98
N VAL A 126 2.28 -4.02 5.37
CA VAL A 126 1.46 -5.00 6.10
C VAL A 126 1.07 -4.47 7.48
N ASN A 127 1.96 -3.78 8.20
CA ASN A 127 1.61 -3.11 9.45
C ASN A 127 0.50 -2.07 9.25
N THR A 128 0.56 -1.31 8.15
CA THR A 128 -0.49 -0.34 7.86
C THR A 128 -1.85 -1.01 7.56
N LEU A 129 -1.84 -2.18 6.91
CA LEU A 129 -3.07 -2.98 6.72
C LEU A 129 -3.65 -3.46 8.06
N TYR A 130 -2.79 -3.95 8.95
CA TYR A 130 -3.18 -4.34 10.31
C TYR A 130 -3.84 -3.17 11.05
N GLU A 131 -3.23 -1.99 10.98
CA GLU A 131 -3.77 -0.80 11.63
C GLU A 131 -5.13 -0.39 11.06
N ILE A 132 -5.38 -0.52 9.75
CA ILE A 132 -6.67 -0.12 9.15
C ILE A 132 -7.85 -0.96 9.68
N ASP A 133 -7.64 -2.26 9.83
CA ASP A 133 -8.64 -3.22 10.33
C ASP A 133 -8.69 -3.25 11.88
N GLY A 134 -7.55 -3.01 12.52
CA GLY A 134 -7.35 -3.29 13.95
C GLY A 134 -7.15 -4.78 14.22
N GLY A 135 -6.64 -5.53 13.24
CA GLY A 135 -6.48 -6.98 13.26
C GLY A 135 -5.84 -7.50 11.97
N LEU A 136 -5.63 -8.81 11.89
CA LEU A 136 -4.93 -9.44 10.76
C LEU A 136 -5.77 -9.64 9.49
N GLY A 137 -7.07 -9.33 9.51
CA GLY A 137 -8.00 -9.70 8.44
C GLY A 137 -7.70 -9.04 7.08
N LEU A 138 -7.14 -7.83 7.04
CA LEU A 138 -6.63 -7.24 5.79
C LEU A 138 -5.28 -7.83 5.37
N CYS A 139 -4.42 -8.19 6.31
CA CYS A 139 -3.12 -8.81 6.03
C CYS A 139 -3.30 -10.19 5.39
N GLU A 140 -4.15 -11.04 5.98
CA GLU A 140 -4.50 -12.36 5.46
C GLU A 140 -5.12 -12.27 4.06
N LYS A 141 -6.07 -11.33 3.87
CA LYS A 141 -6.67 -11.10 2.55
C LYS A 141 -5.65 -10.65 1.52
N PHE A 142 -4.65 -9.88 1.91
CA PHE A 142 -3.60 -9.46 1.01
C PHE A 142 -2.75 -10.65 0.57
N LEU A 143 -2.33 -11.50 1.51
CA LEU A 143 -1.62 -12.75 1.21
C LEU A 143 -2.41 -13.64 0.24
N GLU A 144 -3.70 -13.89 0.52
CA GLU A 144 -4.57 -14.64 -0.39
C GLU A 144 -4.67 -14.00 -1.79
N TYR A 145 -4.65 -12.66 -1.84
CA TYR A 145 -4.74 -11.92 -3.10
C TYR A 145 -3.48 -12.10 -3.95
N LEU A 146 -2.31 -12.09 -3.32
CA LEU A 146 -1.02 -12.37 -3.96
C LEU A 146 -0.97 -13.81 -4.49
N GLU A 147 -1.37 -14.80 -3.68
CA GLU A 147 -1.38 -16.20 -4.08
C GLU A 147 -2.28 -16.48 -5.29
N ARG A 148 -3.41 -15.77 -5.42
CA ARG A 148 -4.30 -15.87 -6.58
C ARG A 148 -3.75 -15.18 -7.83
N GLY A 149 -2.97 -14.11 -7.66
CA GLY A 149 -2.28 -13.40 -8.74
C GLY A 149 -1.12 -14.20 -9.34
N SER A 150 -0.46 -15.05 -8.56
CA SER A 150 0.67 -15.91 -8.97
C SER A 150 0.28 -17.11 -9.87
N ILE A 151 -1.00 -17.27 -10.23
CA ILE A 151 -1.51 -18.40 -11.04
C ILE A 151 -1.72 -18.02 -12.52
N LEU A 152 -1.39 -16.80 -12.94
CA LEU A 152 -1.45 -16.33 -14.34
C LEU A 152 -0.05 -16.17 -14.94
#